data_AF-A0A9E5NM08-F1
#
_entry.id   AF-A0A9E5NM08-F1
#
_cell.length_a   1.000
_cell.length_b   1.000
_cell.length_c   1.000
_cell.angle_alpha   90.00
_cell.angle_beta   90.00
_cell.angle_gamma   90.00
#
_symmetry.space_group_name_H-M   'P 1'
#
loop_
_entity.id
_entity.type
_entity.pdbx_description
1 polymer ?
#
loop_
_entity_poly.entity_id
_entity_poly.type
_entity_poly.pdbx_seq_one_letter_code
_entity_poly.pdbx_strand_id
1 'polypeptide(L)'
;MARIEAPEWVMSDSEMVALVQATIFDQCRRSKVYPAYPPALQEAHEQAVISTAERRFVETLVERALARRGVVPTTSAKDRSKRRRAV
;
A
#
# COMPACT_ATOMS: atom_id res chain seq x y z
N MET A 1 15.32 7.60 -11.66
CA MET A 1 16.11 6.38 -11.40
C MET A 1 15.41 5.57 -10.32
N ALA A 2 15.27 4.25 -10.49
CA ALA A 2 14.69 3.34 -9.51
C ALA A 2 15.77 2.38 -9.02
N ARG A 3 15.73 2.01 -7.73
CA ARG A 3 16.65 1.03 -7.13
C ARG A 3 15.98 -0.34 -7.10
N ILE A 4 16.68 -1.35 -7.62
CA ILE A 4 16.24 -2.74 -7.59
C ILE A 4 17.17 -3.46 -6.62
N GLU A 5 16.59 -4.09 -5.62
CA GLU A 5 17.29 -4.94 -4.67
C GLU A 5 16.80 -6.38 -4.85
N ALA A 6 17.72 -7.33 -4.80
CA ALA A 6 17.41 -8.75 -4.85
C ALA A 6 18.39 -9.51 -3.94
N PRO A 7 18.06 -10.76 -3.57
CA PRO A 7 18.95 -11.60 -2.77
C PRO A 7 20.34 -11.79 -3.42
N GLU A 8 21.36 -12.05 -2.60
CA GLU A 8 22.74 -12.24 -3.06
C GLU A 8 22.84 -13.32 -4.15
N TRP A 9 22.18 -14.46 -3.97
CA TRP A 9 22.19 -15.55 -4.95
C TRP A 9 21.63 -15.14 -6.32
N VAL A 10 20.70 -14.19 -6.39
CA VAL A 10 20.23 -13.60 -7.66
C VAL A 10 21.31 -12.72 -8.25
N MET A 11 21.95 -11.89 -7.43
CA MET A 11 22.95 -10.91 -7.86
C MET A 11 24.28 -11.55 -8.27
N SER A 12 24.59 -12.74 -7.76
CA SER A 12 25.79 -13.51 -8.10
C SER A 12 25.65 -14.32 -9.39
N ASP A 13 24.44 -14.46 -9.95
CA ASP A 13 24.18 -15.20 -11.18
C ASP A 13 23.73 -14.26 -12.31
N SER A 14 24.54 -14.16 -13.37
CA SER A 14 24.27 -13.28 -14.49
C SER A 14 22.98 -13.59 -15.25
N GLU A 15 22.57 -14.86 -15.33
CA GLU A 15 21.33 -15.24 -16.01
C GLU A 15 20.11 -14.79 -15.20
N MET A 16 20.16 -14.93 -13.87
CA MET A 16 19.08 -14.45 -13.00
C MET A 16 18.99 -12.92 -12.99
N VAL A 17 20.12 -12.21 -12.98
CA VAL A 17 20.13 -10.75 -13.13
C VAL A 17 19.51 -10.33 -14.47
N ALA A 18 19.90 -10.99 -15.56
CA ALA A 18 19.35 -10.71 -16.89
C ALA A 18 17.85 -10.95 -16.94
N LEU A 19 17.36 -12.03 -16.31
CA LEU A 19 15.93 -12.34 -16.22
C LEU A 19 15.15 -11.26 -15.45
N VAL A 20 15.66 -10.80 -14.31
CA VAL A 20 15.02 -9.72 -13.52
C VAL A 20 14.96 -8.43 -14.34
N GLN A 21 16.07 -8.05 -14.96
CA GLN A 21 16.14 -6.84 -15.78
C GLN A 21 15.21 -6.92 -17.00
N ALA A 22 15.19 -8.05 -17.71
CA ALA A 22 14.32 -8.28 -18.85
C ALA A 22 12.84 -8.22 -18.45
N THR A 23 12.48 -8.83 -17.31
CA THR A 23 11.12 -8.82 -16.79
C THR A 23 10.66 -7.41 -16.43
N ILE A 24 11.48 -6.66 -15.69
CA ILE A 24 11.16 -5.27 -15.31
C ILE A 24 11.04 -4.39 -16.57
N PHE A 25 11.95 -4.54 -17.52
CA PHE A 25 11.90 -3.78 -18.77
C PHE A 25 10.66 -4.10 -19.60
N ASP A 26 10.30 -5.38 -19.73
CA ASP A 26 9.08 -5.81 -20.39
C ASP A 26 7.82 -5.23 -19.71
N GLN A 27 7.76 -5.25 -18.38
CA GLN A 27 6.65 -4.62 -17.64
C GLN A 27 6.56 -3.12 -17.89
N CYS A 28 7.69 -2.39 -17.82
CA CYS A 28 7.72 -0.97 -18.14
C CYS A 28 7.24 -0.69 -19.57
N ARG A 29 7.60 -1.53 -20.55
CA ARG A 29 7.11 -1.38 -21.94
C ARG A 29 5.61 -1.57 -22.08
N ARG A 30 4.97 -2.34 -21.20
CA ARG A 30 3.51 -2.54 -21.18
C ARG A 30 2.77 -1.38 -20.50
N SER A 31 3.49 -0.48 -19.82
CA SER A 31 2.91 0.74 -19.24
C SER A 31 2.31 1.63 -20.30
N LYS A 32 1.10 2.13 -20.05
CA LYS A 32 0.46 3.20 -20.84
C LYS A 32 0.76 4.60 -20.31
N VAL A 33 1.47 4.69 -19.18
CA VAL A 33 1.73 5.93 -18.44
C VAL A 33 3.20 6.35 -18.61
N TYR A 34 3.46 7.67 -18.64
CA TYR A 34 4.80 8.24 -18.69
C TYR A 34 5.11 9.04 -17.41
N PRO A 35 6.29 8.86 -16.78
CA PRO A 35 7.34 7.91 -17.15
C PRO A 35 6.88 6.45 -17.00
N ALA A 36 7.40 5.57 -17.86
CA ALA A 36 7.04 4.15 -17.87
C ALA A 36 7.41 3.49 -16.54
N TYR A 37 6.48 2.71 -15.99
CA TYR A 37 6.63 2.01 -14.72
C TYR A 37 5.90 0.67 -14.76
N PRO A 38 6.34 -0.38 -14.03
CA PRO A 38 5.67 -1.68 -14.09
C PRO A 38 4.19 -1.58 -13.68
N PRO A 39 3.23 -1.96 -14.57
CA PRO A 39 1.80 -1.86 -14.29
C PRO A 39 1.39 -2.60 -13.01
N ALA A 40 1.96 -3.78 -12.75
CA ALA A 40 1.69 -4.54 -11.53
C ALA A 40 2.04 -3.77 -10.24
N LEU A 41 3.13 -2.98 -10.25
CA LEU A 41 3.50 -2.16 -9.10
C LEU A 41 2.60 -0.93 -8.96
N GLN A 42 2.17 -0.35 -10.08
CA GLN A 42 1.21 0.76 -10.07
C GLN A 42 -0.15 0.30 -9.53
N GLU A 43 -0.69 -0.82 -10.03
CA GLU A 43 -1.94 -1.40 -9.56
C GLU A 43 -1.86 -1.76 -8.08
N ALA A 44 -0.75 -2.38 -7.64
CA ALA A 44 -0.54 -2.66 -6.23
C ALA A 44 -0.52 -1.40 -5.37
N HIS A 45 0.09 -0.31 -5.85
CA HIS A 45 0.07 0.98 -5.15
C HIS A 45 -1.35 1.52 -5.02
N GLU A 46 -2.12 1.52 -6.11
CA GLU A 46 -3.51 1.99 -6.13
C GLU A 46 -4.41 1.15 -5.22
N GLN A 47 -4.24 -0.18 -5.23
CA GLN A 47 -5.01 -1.11 -4.40
C GLN A 47 -4.63 -1.06 -2.92
N ALA A 48 -3.38 -0.73 -2.58
CA ALA A 48 -2.92 -0.63 -1.20
C ALA A 48 -3.45 0.63 -0.47
N VAL A 49 -4.08 1.57 -1.19
CA VAL A 49 -4.65 2.78 -0.60
C VAL A 49 -5.85 2.42 0.28
N ILE A 50 -5.68 2.53 1.59
CA ILE A 50 -6.79 2.43 2.55
C ILE A 50 -7.47 3.80 2.64
N SER A 51 -8.72 3.88 2.19
CA SER A 51 -9.49 5.12 2.23
C SER A 51 -9.83 5.53 3.67
N THR A 52 -10.10 6.82 3.86
CA THR A 52 -10.59 7.34 5.16
C THR A 52 -11.87 6.65 5.61
N ALA A 53 -12.74 6.25 4.66
CA ALA A 53 -13.98 5.56 4.96
C ALA A 53 -13.73 4.13 5.47
N GLU A 54 -12.88 3.36 4.80
CA GLU A 54 -12.50 2.00 5.22
C GLU A 54 -11.81 2.02 6.58
N ARG A 55 -10.90 2.96 6.80
CA ARG A 55 -10.26 3.15 8.10
C ARG A 55 -11.29 3.39 9.20
N ARG A 56 -12.26 4.30 8.99
CA ARG A 56 -13.34 4.57 9.96
C ARG A 56 -14.22 3.35 10.20
N PHE A 57 -14.47 2.57 9.15
CA PHE A 57 -15.26 1.35 9.25
C PHE A 57 -14.56 0.33 10.15
N VAL A 58 -13.27 0.09 9.94
CA VAL A 58 -12.45 -0.79 10.79
C VAL A 58 -12.39 -0.25 12.23
N GLU A 59 -12.15 1.05 12.42
CA GLU A 59 -12.19 1.69 13.75
C GLU A 59 -13.55 1.45 14.44
N THR A 60 -14.66 1.62 13.73
CA THR A 60 -16.01 1.38 14.25
C THR A 60 -16.22 -0.08 14.66
N LEU A 61 -15.71 -1.04 13.87
CA LEU A 61 -15.78 -2.47 14.21
C LEU A 61 -15.01 -2.77 15.49
N VAL A 62 -13.83 -2.20 15.64
CA VAL A 62 -12.99 -2.33 16.84
C VAL A 62 -13.69 -1.69 18.06
N GLU A 63 -14.19 -0.45 17.92
CA GLU A 63 -14.94 0.25 18.97
C GLU A 63 -16.15 -0.58 19.43
N ARG A 64 -16.91 -1.18 18.50
CA ARG A 64 -18.03 -2.08 18.81
C ARG A 64 -17.58 -3.35 19.52
N ALA A 65 -16.46 -3.95 19.12
CA ALA A 65 -15.92 -5.15 19.75
C ALA A 65 -15.47 -4.88 21.20
N LEU A 66 -14.86 -3.70 21.44
CA LEU A 66 -14.46 -3.24 22.77
C LEU A 66 -15.68 -2.92 23.65
N ALA A 67 -16.68 -2.22 23.11
CA ALA A 67 -17.89 -1.88 23.83
C ALA A 67 -18.65 -3.12 24.32
N ARG A 68 -18.70 -4.21 23.53
CA ARG A 68 -19.27 -5.50 23.96
C ARG A 68 -18.55 -6.12 25.15
N ARG A 69 -17.29 -5.73 25.41
CA ARG A 69 -16.48 -6.17 26.56
C ARG A 69 -16.48 -5.14 27.71
N GLY A 70 -17.34 -4.12 27.64
CA GLY A 70 -17.42 -3.06 28.64
C GLY A 70 -16.28 -2.02 28.57
N VAL A 71 -15.46 -2.05 27.52
CA VAL A 71 -14.37 -1.09 27.33
C VAL A 71 -14.87 0.07 26.49
N VAL A 72 -14.86 1.29 27.05
CA VAL A 72 -15.21 2.52 26.34
C VAL A 72 -13.93 3.18 25.83
N PRO A 73 -13.67 3.16 24.51
CA PRO A 73 -12.47 3.79 23.96
C PRO A 73 -12.54 5.32 24.09
N THR A 74 -11.56 5.93 24.75
CA THR A 74 -11.45 7.38 24.86
C THR A 74 -10.77 7.96 23.62
N THR A 75 -11.45 8.83 22.89
CA THR A 75 -10.86 9.56 21.76
C THR A 75 -10.35 10.94 22.20
N SER A 76 -9.32 11.46 21.52
CA SER A 76 -8.78 12.80 21.81
C SER A 76 -9.69 13.91 21.26
N ALA A 77 -9.58 15.12 21.83
CA ALA A 77 -10.30 16.30 21.32
C ALA A 77 -9.96 16.64 19.86
N LYS A 78 -8.71 16.38 19.44
CA LYS A 78 -8.25 16.57 18.06
C LYS A 78 -8.92 15.58 17.11
N ASP A 79 -9.12 14.35 17.56
CA ASP A 79 -9.77 13.31 16.77
C ASP A 79 -11.27 13.60 16.59
N ARG A 80 -11.93 14.06 17.66
CA ARG A 80 -13.31 14.58 17.59
C ARG A 80 -13.46 15.72 16.59
N SER A 81 -12.50 16.65 16.53
CA SER A 81 -12.52 17.77 15.57
C SER A 81 -12.40 17.29 14.12
N LYS A 82 -11.51 16.31 13.84
CA LYS A 82 -11.34 15.73 12.50
C LYS A 82 -12.56 14.92 12.04
N ARG A 83 -13.22 14.20 12.96
CA ARG A 83 -14.46 13.47 12.65
C ARG A 83 -15.63 14.42 12.31
N ARG A 84 -15.74 15.57 12.99
CA ARG A 84 -16.78 16.59 12.71
C ARG A 84 -16.59 17.37 11.41
N ARG A 85 -15.34 17.53 10.93
CA ARG A 85 -15.02 18.27 9.69
C ARG A 85 -15.18 17.46 8.40
N ALA A 86 -15.28 16.14 8.52
CA ALA A 86 -15.36 15.23 7.40
C ALA A 86 -16.80 14.75 7.14
N VAL A 87 -17.77 15.60 7.49
CA VAL A 87 -19.21 15.48 7.20
C VAL A 87 -19.54 16.56 6.18
#